data_AF-A7T664-F1
#
_entry.id   AF-A7T664-F1
#
_cell.length_a   1.000
_cell.length_b   1.000
_cell.length_c   1.000
_cell.angle_alpha   90.00
_cell.angle_beta   90.00
_cell.angle_gamma   90.00
#
_symmetry.space_group_name_H-M   'P 1'
#
loop_
_entity.id
_entity.type
_entity.pdbx_description
1 polymer ?
#
loop_
_entity_poly.entity_id
_entity_poly.type
_entity_poly.pdbx_seq_one_letter_code
_entity_poly.pdbx_strand_id
1 'polypeptide(L)'
;KIYVAGGYDRGVHSDRASVECYDPENDSWSFVTELEKARSGLVLAEYNGCLYAFGGRNRSTDHYFDLVEKYNPQTHQWTPVAPMLTPRAWPSAAVHDGKIYLLGGFDGASRLASAEVYDPELDTWSYIRDMHVSRAGCGAAVL
;
A
#
# COMPACT_ATOMS: atom_id res chain seq x y z
N LYS A 1 -2.01 16.75 -7.44
CA LYS A 1 -1.55 16.51 -6.06
C LYS A 1 -0.76 15.21 -6.01
N ILE A 2 0.28 15.11 -5.19
CA ILE A 2 1.10 13.90 -5.04
C ILE A 2 1.04 13.49 -3.57
N TYR A 3 0.77 12.22 -3.28
CA TYR A 3 0.63 11.74 -1.91
C TYR A 3 1.79 10.82 -1.53
N VAL A 4 2.22 10.94 -0.28
CA VAL A 4 3.15 10.02 0.37
C VAL A 4 2.55 9.60 1.71
N ALA A 5 2.63 8.30 2.02
CA ALA A 5 2.01 7.74 3.22
C ALA A 5 2.97 6.82 3.96
N GLY A 6 2.96 6.93 5.29
CA GLY A 6 3.72 6.09 6.19
C GLY A 6 5.24 6.22 6.01
N GLY A 7 5.95 5.10 6.17
CA GLY A 7 7.41 5.07 6.07
C GLY A 7 8.09 4.95 7.43
N TYR A 8 9.42 4.91 7.41
CA TYR A 8 10.25 4.71 8.61
C TYR A 8 11.25 5.84 8.76
N ASP A 9 11.20 6.51 9.91
CA ASP A 9 12.15 7.53 10.28
C ASP A 9 13.26 6.91 11.14
N ARG A 10 14.47 6.86 10.58
CA ARG A 10 15.65 6.32 11.26
C ARG A 10 16.12 7.19 12.42
N GLY A 11 15.87 8.51 12.37
CA GLY A 11 16.31 9.44 13.40
C GLY A 11 15.56 9.25 14.72
N VAL A 12 14.27 8.97 14.65
CA VAL A 12 13.41 8.71 15.83
C VAL A 12 13.03 7.24 16.00
N HIS A 13 13.60 6.35 15.18
CA HIS A 13 13.34 4.92 15.16
C HIS A 13 11.85 4.53 15.14
N SER A 14 11.03 5.28 14.40
CA SER A 14 9.57 5.10 14.39
C SER A 14 9.03 4.92 12.98
N ASP A 15 8.11 3.96 12.84
CA ASP A 15 7.21 3.95 11.68
C ASP A 15 6.25 5.14 11.78
N ARG A 16 5.80 5.65 10.63
CA ARG A 16 4.88 6.78 10.53
C ARG A 16 3.50 6.30 10.09
N ALA A 17 2.46 6.93 10.63
CA ALA A 17 1.10 6.87 10.10
C ALA A 17 0.77 8.09 9.23
N SER A 18 1.60 9.14 9.33
CA SER A 18 1.38 10.41 8.64
C SER A 18 1.27 10.24 7.14
N VAL A 19 0.40 11.04 6.56
CA VAL A 19 0.21 11.15 5.11
C VAL A 19 0.39 12.61 4.74
N GLU A 20 1.21 12.88 3.74
CA GLU A 20 1.46 14.22 3.25
C GLU A 20 1.06 14.31 1.79
N CYS A 21 0.52 15.47 1.44
CA CYS A 21 0.09 15.81 0.08
C CYS A 21 0.93 16.99 -0.40
N TYR A 22 1.63 16.80 -1.52
CA TYR A 22 2.31 17.84 -2.25
C TYR A 22 1.39 18.45 -3.30
N ASP A 23 1.39 19.78 -3.33
CA ASP A 23 0.78 20.59 -4.37
C ASP A 23 1.83 21.20 -5.30
N PRO A 24 2.00 20.70 -6.53
CA PRO A 24 2.96 21.26 -7.49
C PRO A 24 2.65 22.70 -7.92
N GLU A 25 1.40 23.15 -7.80
CA GLU A 25 1.03 24.53 -8.20
C GLU A 25 1.52 25.57 -7.18
N ASN A 26 1.48 25.20 -5.90
CA ASN A 26 1.84 26.06 -4.77
C ASN A 26 3.20 25.71 -4.16
N ASP A 27 3.91 24.72 -4.72
CA ASP A 27 5.17 24.15 -4.22
C ASP A 27 5.16 23.93 -2.69
N SER A 28 4.13 23.25 -2.20
CA SER A 28 3.91 23.10 -0.76
C SER A 28 3.47 21.69 -0.39
N TRP A 29 3.91 21.27 0.79
CA TRP A 29 3.48 20.05 1.46
C TRP A 29 2.48 20.40 2.56
N SER A 30 1.45 19.57 2.70
CA SER A 30 0.47 19.66 3.78
C SER A 30 0.16 18.27 4.32
N PHE A 31 0.03 18.14 5.63
CA PHE A 31 -0.51 16.94 6.25
C PHE A 31 -1.98 16.74 5.84
N VAL A 32 -2.34 15.48 5.58
CA VAL A 32 -3.72 15.03 5.43
C VAL A 32 -4.01 13.95 6.46
N THR A 33 -5.23 13.42 6.46
CA THR A 33 -5.66 12.36 7.37
C THR A 33 -4.67 11.18 7.37
N GLU A 34 -4.24 10.79 8.56
CA GLU A 34 -3.26 9.73 8.77
C GLU A 34 -3.87 8.33 8.53
N LEU A 35 -3.01 7.35 8.26
CA LEU A 35 -3.38 5.93 8.23
C LEU A 35 -3.79 5.45 9.64
N GLU A 36 -4.61 4.40 9.73
CA GLU A 36 -4.99 3.84 11.04
C GLU A 36 -3.78 3.27 11.82
N LYS A 37 -2.83 2.66 11.12
CA LYS A 37 -1.63 2.05 11.70
C LYS A 37 -0.36 2.65 11.09
N ALA A 38 0.56 3.05 11.97
CA ALA A 38 1.91 3.42 11.58
C ALA A 38 2.64 2.20 10.99
N ARG A 39 3.13 2.34 9.75
CA ARG A 39 3.78 1.25 9.02
C ARG A 39 4.70 1.76 7.91
N SER A 40 5.75 1.00 7.64
CA SER A 40 6.69 1.24 6.53
C SER A 40 6.64 0.10 5.51
N GLY A 41 7.10 0.38 4.29
CA GLY A 41 7.08 -0.62 3.21
C GLY A 41 5.69 -0.95 2.68
N LEU A 42 4.68 -0.12 2.97
CA LEU A 42 3.40 -0.16 2.25
C LEU A 42 3.60 0.31 0.80
N VAL A 43 2.62 0.02 -0.06
CA VAL A 43 2.52 0.61 -1.40
C VAL A 43 1.21 1.39 -1.54
N LEU A 44 1.26 2.51 -2.26
CA LEU A 44 0.07 3.28 -2.66
C LEU A 44 -0.26 2.99 -4.12
N ALA A 45 -1.55 2.83 -4.43
CA ALA A 45 -2.07 2.86 -5.80
C ALA A 45 -3.30 3.78 -5.87
N GLU A 46 -3.50 4.43 -7.01
CA GLU A 46 -4.71 5.22 -7.28
C GLU A 46 -5.67 4.41 -8.14
N TYR A 47 -6.95 4.42 -7.78
CA TYR A 47 -8.03 3.87 -8.58
C TYR A 47 -9.32 4.65 -8.33
N ASN A 48 -9.98 5.08 -9.42
CA ASN A 48 -11.24 5.83 -9.39
C ASN A 48 -11.22 7.05 -8.44
N GLY A 49 -10.13 7.83 -8.48
CA GLY A 49 -9.95 9.05 -7.69
C GLY A 49 -9.66 8.81 -6.21
N CYS A 50 -9.49 7.56 -5.79
CA CYS A 50 -9.16 7.18 -4.42
C CYS A 50 -7.76 6.57 -4.33
N LEU A 51 -7.08 6.78 -3.21
CA LEU A 51 -5.82 6.10 -2.93
C LEU A 51 -6.10 4.82 -2.15
N TYR A 52 -5.34 3.77 -2.43
CA TYR A 52 -5.35 2.54 -1.67
C TYR A 52 -3.96 2.31 -1.08
N ALA A 53 -3.90 2.06 0.23
CA ALA A 53 -2.67 1.77 0.95
C ALA A 53 -2.65 0.30 1.36
N PHE A 54 -1.68 -0.45 0.83
CA PHE A 54 -1.61 -1.90 0.99
C PHE A 54 -0.45 -2.34 1.89
N GLY A 55 -0.78 -3.13 2.90
CA GLY A 55 0.19 -3.84 3.73
C GLY A 55 1.20 -2.94 4.41
N GLY A 56 2.44 -3.42 4.47
CA GLY A 56 3.55 -2.80 5.18
C GLY A 56 3.91 -3.55 6.46
N ARG A 57 4.86 -3.01 7.21
CA ARG A 57 5.39 -3.58 8.45
C ARG A 57 5.39 -2.52 9.55
N ASN A 58 5.01 -2.91 10.74
CA ASN A 58 5.38 -2.22 11.97
C ASN A 58 6.68 -2.85 12.51
N ARG A 59 7.75 -2.06 12.55
CA ARG A 59 9.09 -2.54 12.94
C ARG A 59 9.24 -2.72 14.44
N SER A 60 8.51 -1.94 15.25
CA SER A 60 8.63 -2.04 16.71
C SER A 60 8.01 -3.33 17.24
N THR A 61 6.95 -3.81 16.59
CA THR A 61 6.27 -5.08 16.94
C THR A 61 6.66 -6.25 16.04
N ASP A 62 7.52 -6.02 15.04
CA ASP A 62 7.85 -6.96 13.96
C ASP A 62 6.62 -7.57 13.28
N HIS A 63 5.56 -6.77 13.13
CA HIS A 63 4.29 -7.21 12.58
C HIS A 63 4.16 -6.80 11.11
N TYR A 64 3.69 -7.73 10.27
CA TYR A 64 3.44 -7.54 8.85
C TYR A 64 1.93 -7.50 8.62
N PHE A 65 1.46 -6.51 7.87
CA PHE A 65 0.04 -6.26 7.69
C PHE A 65 -0.49 -6.85 6.38
N ASP A 66 -1.70 -7.41 6.46
CA ASP A 66 -2.63 -7.63 5.36
C ASP A 66 -3.62 -6.46 5.17
N LEU A 67 -3.54 -5.44 6.04
CA LEU A 67 -4.41 -4.27 6.06
C LEU A 67 -4.43 -3.52 4.73
N VAL A 68 -5.64 -3.16 4.31
CA VAL A 68 -5.88 -2.30 3.15
C VAL A 68 -6.83 -1.18 3.56
N GLU A 69 -6.42 0.05 3.28
CA GLU A 69 -7.24 1.23 3.57
C GLU A 69 -7.40 2.05 2.28
N LYS A 70 -8.60 2.58 2.05
CA LYS A 70 -8.96 3.44 0.92
C LYS A 70 -9.14 4.88 1.39
N TYR A 71 -8.38 5.82 0.84
CA TYR A 71 -8.55 7.25 1.06
C TYR A 71 -9.40 7.87 -0.03
N ASN A 72 -10.45 8.57 0.37
CA ASN A 72 -11.21 9.45 -0.52
C ASN A 72 -10.77 10.91 -0.31
N PRO A 73 -10.10 11.55 -1.29
CA PRO A 73 -9.67 12.94 -1.18
C PRO A 73 -10.80 13.97 -1.06
N GLN A 74 -12.04 13.61 -1.44
CA GLN A 74 -13.20 14.51 -1.34
C GLN A 74 -13.76 14.56 0.10
N THR A 75 -13.72 13.44 0.81
CA THR A 75 -14.20 13.35 2.19
C THR A 75 -13.08 13.45 3.21
N HIS A 76 -11.82 13.38 2.76
CA HIS A 76 -10.62 13.31 3.59
C HIS A 76 -10.66 12.17 4.62
N GLN A 77 -11.18 11.02 4.22
CA GLN A 77 -11.32 9.86 5.11
C GLN A 77 -10.65 8.63 4.52
N TRP A 78 -9.94 7.91 5.40
CA TRP A 78 -9.55 6.53 5.18
C TRP A 78 -10.70 5.61 5.60
N THR A 79 -10.97 4.58 4.82
CA THR A 79 -11.96 3.53 5.11
C THR A 79 -11.30 2.17 4.92
N PRO A 80 -11.39 1.24 5.88
CA PRO A 80 -10.90 -0.12 5.69
C PRO A 80 -11.68 -0.80 4.56
N VAL A 81 -10.99 -1.58 3.75
CA VAL A 81 -11.57 -2.47 2.73
C VAL A 81 -11.09 -3.90 2.99
N ALA A 82 -11.49 -4.86 2.17
CA ALA A 82 -11.12 -6.26 2.37
C ALA A 82 -9.59 -6.41 2.51
N PRO A 83 -9.11 -7.15 3.54
CA PRO A 83 -7.68 -7.38 3.74
C PRO A 83 -7.12 -8.29 2.65
N MET A 84 -5.83 -8.14 2.37
CA MET A 84 -5.09 -9.02 1.46
C MET A 84 -5.17 -10.49 1.94
N LEU A 85 -5.00 -11.45 1.02
CA LEU A 85 -4.98 -12.86 1.38
C LEU A 85 -3.70 -13.26 2.12
N THR A 86 -2.63 -12.49 1.92
CA THR A 86 -1.33 -12.70 2.57
C THR A 86 -0.83 -11.36 3.11
N PRO A 87 -0.38 -11.29 4.38
CA PRO A 87 0.32 -10.12 4.89
C PRO A 87 1.62 -9.86 4.12
N ARG A 88 1.87 -8.62 3.69
CA ARG A 88 3.00 -8.28 2.81
C ARG A 88 3.60 -6.92 3.16
N ALA A 89 4.92 -6.88 3.32
CA ALA A 89 5.70 -5.66 3.24
C ALA A 89 6.51 -5.60 1.94
N TRP A 90 6.69 -4.38 1.43
CA TRP A 90 7.34 -4.05 0.16
C TRP A 90 6.77 -4.79 -1.07
N PRO A 91 5.44 -4.93 -1.23
CA PRO A 91 4.87 -5.42 -2.48
C PRO A 91 5.04 -4.37 -3.59
N SER A 92 4.93 -4.80 -4.84
CA SER A 92 4.69 -3.90 -5.98
C SER A 92 3.19 -3.84 -6.28
N ALA A 93 2.69 -2.69 -6.73
CA ALA A 93 1.29 -2.53 -7.15
C ALA A 93 1.20 -2.11 -8.61
N ALA A 94 0.15 -2.56 -9.30
CA ALA A 94 -0.21 -2.13 -10.64
C ALA A 94 -1.73 -2.09 -10.81
N VAL A 95 -2.25 -1.13 -11.55
CA VAL A 95 -3.69 -1.02 -11.85
C VAL A 95 -3.90 -1.35 -13.32
N HIS A 96 -4.76 -2.33 -13.59
CA HIS A 96 -5.06 -2.77 -14.95
C HIS A 96 -6.49 -3.32 -15.02
N ASP A 97 -7.23 -2.93 -16.06
CA ASP A 97 -8.58 -3.43 -16.35
C ASP A 97 -9.53 -3.41 -15.12
N GLY A 98 -9.61 -2.26 -14.46
CA GLY A 98 -10.51 -2.07 -13.31
C GLY A 98 -10.04 -2.71 -12.00
N LYS A 99 -8.86 -3.34 -11.97
CA LYS A 99 -8.38 -4.11 -10.81
C LYS A 99 -7.01 -3.66 -10.34
N ILE A 100 -6.71 -3.93 -9.07
CA ILE A 100 -5.43 -3.60 -8.45
C ILE A 100 -4.67 -4.90 -8.16
N TYR A 101 -3.48 -5.03 -8.72
CA TYR A 101 -2.62 -6.21 -8.60
C TYR A 101 -1.51 -5.93 -7.60
N LEU A 102 -1.32 -6.84 -6.65
CA LEU A 102 -0.19 -6.84 -5.74
C LEU A 102 0.74 -8.00 -6.03
N LEU A 103 2.02 -7.70 -6.16
CA LEU A 103 3.03 -8.61 -6.67
C LEU A 103 4.17 -8.75 -5.65
N GLY A 104 4.42 -9.99 -5.23
CA GLY A 104 5.53 -10.31 -4.33
C GLY A 104 5.42 -9.65 -2.95
N GLY A 105 6.57 -9.24 -2.41
CA GLY A 105 6.70 -8.71 -1.06
C GLY A 105 7.37 -9.69 -0.10
N PHE A 106 7.27 -9.41 1.19
CA PHE A 106 7.81 -10.22 2.28
C PHE A 106 6.75 -10.36 3.38
N ASP A 107 6.46 -11.59 3.79
CA ASP A 107 5.40 -11.94 4.76
C ASP A 107 5.89 -12.04 6.21
N GLY A 108 7.18 -11.81 6.46
CA GLY A 108 7.83 -12.02 7.75
C GLY A 108 8.70 -13.28 7.80
N ALA A 109 8.47 -14.24 6.90
CA ALA A 109 9.24 -15.47 6.80
C ALA A 109 10.04 -15.56 5.49
N SER A 110 9.42 -15.22 4.37
CA SER A 110 9.98 -15.42 3.04
C SER A 110 9.62 -14.31 2.07
N ARG A 111 10.45 -14.16 1.03
CA ARG A 111 10.08 -13.32 -0.13
C ARG A 111 9.05 -14.08 -0.95
N LEU A 112 8.06 -13.36 -1.46
CA LEU A 112 6.91 -13.95 -2.12
C LEU A 112 7.08 -13.94 -3.63
N ALA A 113 6.75 -15.07 -4.25
CA ALA A 113 6.46 -15.17 -5.68
C ALA A 113 4.97 -14.98 -5.96
N SER A 114 4.13 -15.17 -4.95
CA SER A 114 2.68 -15.08 -5.06
C SER A 114 2.24 -13.65 -5.39
N ALA A 115 1.12 -13.58 -6.11
CA ALA A 115 0.50 -12.35 -6.52
C ALA A 115 -1.02 -12.45 -6.34
N GLU A 116 -1.64 -11.31 -6.07
CA GLU A 116 -3.04 -11.20 -5.67
C GLU A 116 -3.67 -10.07 -6.47
N VAL A 117 -4.94 -10.23 -6.81
CA VAL A 117 -5.71 -9.18 -7.47
C VAL A 117 -6.90 -8.82 -6.59
N TYR A 118 -7.05 -7.52 -6.37
CA TYR A 118 -8.18 -6.91 -5.71
C TYR A 118 -9.18 -6.42 -6.74
N ASP A 119 -10.44 -6.77 -6.54
CA ASP A 119 -11.58 -6.25 -7.28
C ASP A 119 -12.26 -5.17 -6.41
N PRO A 120 -12.09 -3.87 -6.74
CA PRO A 120 -12.66 -2.79 -5.94
C PRO A 120 -14.18 -2.70 -5.99
N GLU A 121 -14.84 -3.30 -6.99
CA GLU A 121 -16.30 -3.30 -7.12
C GLU A 121 -16.93 -4.39 -6.23
N LEU A 122 -16.23 -5.51 -6.08
CA LEU A 122 -16.67 -6.63 -5.24
C LEU A 122 -16.12 -6.59 -3.82
N ASP A 123 -15.12 -5.74 -3.55
CA ASP A 123 -14.37 -5.72 -2.29
C ASP A 123 -13.82 -7.10 -1.94
N THR A 124 -13.16 -7.75 -2.90
CA THR A 124 -12.61 -9.11 -2.73
C THR A 124 -11.24 -9.27 -3.33
N TRP A 125 -10.50 -10.23 -2.77
CA TRP A 125 -9.19 -10.64 -3.25
C TRP A 125 -9.24 -12.05 -3.86
N SER A 126 -8.40 -12.28 -4.85
CA SER A 126 -8.12 -13.61 -5.37
C SER A 126 -6.64 -13.77 -5.70
N TYR A 127 -6.12 -14.98 -5.51
CA TYR A 127 -4.77 -15.29 -5.99
C TYR A 127 -4.74 -15.34 -7.52
N ILE A 128 -3.66 -14.82 -8.09
CA ILE A 128 -3.29 -15.06 -9.48
C ILE A 128 -2.06 -15.96 -9.52
N ARG A 129 -1.62 -16.34 -10.72
CA ARG A 129 -0.45 -17.20 -10.89
C ARG A 129 0.80 -16.56 -10.29
N ASP A 130 1.56 -17.38 -9.57
CA ASP A 130 2.86 -16.98 -9.02
C ASP A 130 3.84 -16.54 -10.11
N MET A 131 4.66 -15.56 -9.78
CA MET A 131 5.87 -15.25 -10.55
C MET A 131 6.86 -16.41 -10.47
N HIS A 132 7.76 -16.54 -11.45
CA HIS A 132 8.81 -17.56 -11.40
C HIS A 132 9.86 -17.33 -10.31
N VAL A 133 9.98 -16.11 -9.81
CA VAL A 133 11.03 -15.72 -8.86
C VAL A 133 10.42 -14.86 -7.76
N SER A 134 10.66 -15.25 -6.51
CA SER A 134 10.29 -14.47 -5.33
C SER A 134 11.01 -13.13 -5.28
N ARG A 135 10.28 -12.04 -5.04
CA ARG A 135 10.82 -10.67 -5.05
C ARG A 135 10.12 -9.81 -4.01
N ALA A 136 10.80 -8.76 -3.55
CA ALA A 136 10.28 -7.74 -2.64
C ALA A 136 10.99 -6.41 -2.93
N GLY A 137 10.28 -5.29 -2.81
CA GLY A 137 10.81 -3.95 -3.08
C GLY A 137 11.11 -3.70 -4.56
N CYS A 138 10.31 -4.25 -5.47
CA CYS A 138 10.43 -4.05 -6.92
C CYS A 138 9.47 -2.97 -7.43
N GLY A 139 9.69 -2.50 -8.66
CA GLY A 139 8.72 -1.69 -9.40
C GLY A 139 7.84 -2.56 -10.30
N ALA A 140 6.60 -2.14 -10.53
CA ALA A 140 5.70 -2.71 -11.51
C ALA A 140 5.16 -1.60 -12.42
N ALA A 141 4.88 -1.94 -13.67
CA ALA A 141 4.31 -1.03 -14.66
C ALA A 141 3.37 -1.81 -15.59
N VAL A 142 2.41 -1.09 -16.16
CA VAL A 142 1.45 -1.59 -17.15
C VAL A 142 1.71 -0.83 -18.45
N LEU A 143 1.61 -1.52 -19.59
CA LEU A 143 1.74 -0.94 -20.93
C LEU A 143 0.38 -0.66 -21.56
#